data_AF-A0A7W0T5Q5-F1
#
_entry.id   AF-A0A7W0T5Q5-F1
#
_cell.length_a   1.000
_cell.length_b   1.000
_cell.length_c   1.000
_cell.angle_alpha   90.00
_cell.angle_beta   90.00
_cell.angle_gamma   90.00
#
_symmetry.space_group_name_H-M   'P 1'
#
loop_
_entity.id
_entity.type
_entity.pdbx_description
1 polymer ?
#
loop_
_entity_poly.entity_id
_entity_poly.type
_entity_poly.pdbx_seq_one_letter_code
_entity_poly.pdbx_strand_id
1 'polypeptide(L)'
;MIDPAREAPQGVARVWALCERMVDYAERQVFPGGCFFASASAEFNNRPGQVRDRVGEMIRSWLSYLEHAVEQAQEAGEIDDSISARDLAFQLDAFAQASNSQFQLFRDPVVFDEARRAIRERIESLRPARAA
;
A
#
# COMPACT_ATOMS: atom_id res chain seq x y z
N MET A 1 9.56 2.29 -7.82
CA MET A 1 8.28 2.30 -7.07
C MET A 1 8.21 3.52 -6.12
N ILE A 2 9.26 3.75 -5.30
CA ILE A 2 9.30 4.84 -4.31
C ILE A 2 9.66 6.22 -4.90
N ASP A 3 10.64 6.29 -5.82
CA ASP A 3 11.24 7.60 -6.19
C ASP A 3 10.23 8.65 -6.69
N PRO A 4 9.33 8.37 -7.65
CA PRO A 4 8.44 9.43 -8.10
C PRO A 4 7.26 9.70 -7.13
N ALA A 5 7.15 8.97 -6.01
CA ALA A 5 6.13 9.21 -4.97
C ALA A 5 6.69 10.14 -3.88
N ARG A 6 8.02 10.28 -3.83
CA ARG A 6 8.69 11.36 -3.08
C ARG A 6 8.37 12.74 -3.66
N GLU A 7 8.03 12.81 -4.94
CA GLU A 7 7.65 14.05 -5.64
C GLU A 7 6.27 14.57 -5.22
N ALA A 8 5.40 13.70 -4.68
CA ALA A 8 4.11 14.14 -4.14
C ALA A 8 4.33 15.01 -2.89
N PRO A 9 3.52 16.08 -2.68
CA PRO A 9 3.54 16.85 -1.44
C PRO A 9 3.42 15.94 -0.22
N GLN A 10 4.11 16.29 0.86
CA GLN A 10 3.93 15.62 2.16
C GLN A 10 2.45 15.64 2.59
N GLY A 11 2.08 14.70 3.47
CA GLY A 11 0.71 14.54 3.94
C GLY A 11 -0.10 13.50 3.17
N VAL A 12 -1.42 13.65 3.19
CA VAL A 12 -2.38 12.70 2.60
C VAL A 12 -2.14 12.48 1.11
N ALA A 13 -1.70 13.51 0.40
CA ALA A 13 -1.39 13.40 -1.03
C ALA A 13 -0.31 12.34 -1.32
N ARG A 14 0.73 12.25 -0.47
CA ARG A 14 1.78 11.24 -0.61
C ARG A 14 1.28 9.84 -0.26
N VAL A 15 0.48 9.71 0.80
CA VAL A 15 -0.14 8.42 1.18
C VAL A 15 -0.99 7.90 0.03
N TRP A 16 -1.84 8.74 -0.55
CA TRP A 16 -2.66 8.41 -1.71
C TRP A 16 -1.81 7.99 -2.92
N ALA A 17 -0.80 8.80 -3.27
CA ALA A 17 0.08 8.51 -4.41
C ALA A 17 0.86 7.20 -4.27
N LEU A 18 1.22 6.82 -3.04
CA LEU A 18 1.87 5.54 -2.75
C LEU A 18 0.92 4.37 -2.98
N CYS A 19 -0.28 4.45 -2.44
CA CYS A 19 -1.32 3.45 -2.60
C CYS A 19 -1.72 3.25 -4.07
N GLU A 20 -1.98 4.34 -4.81
CA GLU A 20 -2.31 4.27 -6.23
C GLU A 20 -1.23 3.55 -7.02
N ARG A 21 0.05 3.78 -6.70
CA ARG A 21 1.15 3.10 -7.38
C ARG A 21 1.26 1.62 -7.07
N MET A 22 0.90 1.20 -5.87
CA MET A 22 0.82 -0.24 -5.58
C MET A 22 -0.22 -0.91 -6.46
N VAL A 23 -1.41 -0.31 -6.54
CA VAL A 23 -2.52 -0.83 -7.34
C VAL A 23 -2.15 -0.82 -8.83
N ASP A 24 -1.62 0.28 -9.35
CA ASP A 24 -1.12 0.38 -10.73
C ASP A 24 -0.04 -0.65 -11.05
N TYR A 25 0.89 -0.89 -10.11
CA TYR A 25 1.96 -1.86 -10.30
C TYR A 25 1.40 -3.27 -10.43
N ALA A 26 0.40 -3.62 -9.63
CA ALA A 26 -0.32 -4.89 -9.76
C ALA A 26 -1.13 -4.95 -11.06
N GLU A 27 -1.85 -3.89 -11.42
CA GLU A 27 -2.72 -3.83 -12.60
C GLU A 27 -1.95 -3.94 -13.93
N ARG A 28 -0.75 -3.36 -14.02
CA ARG A 28 0.07 -3.39 -15.24
C ARG A 28 0.61 -4.77 -15.61
N GLN A 29 0.54 -5.75 -14.70
CA GLN A 29 1.00 -7.13 -14.94
C GLN A 29 2.41 -7.19 -15.55
N VAL A 30 3.32 -6.33 -15.07
CA VAL A 30 4.71 -6.24 -15.59
C VAL A 30 5.42 -7.59 -15.52
N PHE A 31 5.01 -8.45 -14.58
CA PHE A 31 5.40 -9.86 -14.51
C PHE A 31 4.16 -10.76 -14.67
N PRO A 32 4.32 -12.00 -15.21
CA PRO A 32 3.21 -12.94 -15.42
C PRO A 32 2.40 -13.30 -14.17
N GLY A 33 2.92 -13.03 -12.97
CA GLY A 33 2.26 -13.24 -11.67
C GLY A 33 1.72 -11.96 -10.99
N GLY A 34 1.70 -10.82 -11.69
CA GLY A 34 1.34 -9.53 -11.11
C GLY A 34 2.48 -8.90 -10.32
N CYS A 35 2.18 -8.43 -9.10
CA CYS A 35 3.20 -7.85 -8.22
C CYS A 35 4.28 -8.89 -7.86
N PHE A 36 5.52 -8.68 -8.32
CA PHE A 36 6.63 -9.61 -8.10
C PHE A 36 6.83 -9.97 -6.62
N PHE A 37 6.76 -8.97 -5.73
CA PHE A 37 6.96 -9.17 -4.29
C PHE A 37 5.84 -10.00 -3.65
N ALA A 38 4.60 -9.83 -4.11
CA ALA A 38 3.48 -10.64 -3.64
C ALA A 38 3.67 -12.12 -4.05
N SER A 39 4.03 -12.39 -5.30
CA SER A 39 4.29 -13.75 -5.79
C SER A 39 5.50 -14.39 -5.09
N ALA A 40 6.62 -13.66 -4.98
CA ALA A 40 7.81 -14.15 -4.30
C ALA A 40 7.57 -14.38 -2.80
N SER A 41 6.81 -13.52 -2.15
CA SER A 41 6.40 -13.73 -0.74
C SER A 41 5.57 -15.00 -0.60
N ALA A 42 4.56 -15.19 -1.45
CA ALA A 42 3.72 -16.39 -1.41
C ALA A 42 4.51 -17.69 -1.60
N GLU A 43 5.54 -17.68 -2.45
CA GLU A 43 6.37 -18.86 -2.71
C GLU A 43 7.42 -19.12 -1.63
N PHE A 44 8.06 -18.08 -1.09
CA PHE A 44 9.24 -18.21 -0.23
C PHE A 44 8.99 -17.93 1.26
N ASN A 45 7.79 -17.49 1.67
CA ASN A 45 7.50 -17.11 3.07
C ASN A 45 7.86 -18.20 4.11
N ASN A 46 7.66 -19.47 3.77
CA ASN A 46 7.92 -20.63 4.62
C ASN A 46 9.18 -21.41 4.21
N ARG A 47 10.06 -20.79 3.41
CA ARG A 47 11.33 -21.38 2.95
C ARG A 47 12.51 -20.57 3.50
N PRO A 48 13.08 -20.95 4.65
CA PRO A 48 14.27 -20.28 5.19
C PRO A 48 15.39 -20.21 4.16
N GLY A 49 16.03 -19.04 4.01
CA GLY A 49 17.12 -18.83 3.07
C GLY A 49 17.21 -17.41 2.54
N GLN A 50 18.28 -17.12 1.80
CA GLN A 50 18.63 -15.76 1.34
C GLN A 50 17.51 -15.08 0.55
N VAL A 51 16.74 -15.84 -0.25
CA VAL A 51 15.62 -15.29 -1.03
C VAL A 51 14.51 -14.79 -0.10
N ARG A 52 14.08 -15.60 0.88
CA ARG A 52 13.08 -15.20 1.86
C ARG A 52 13.52 -13.96 2.63
N ASP A 53 14.77 -13.94 3.08
CA ASP A 53 15.29 -12.84 3.88
C ASP A 53 15.29 -11.54 3.07
N ARG A 54 15.72 -11.59 1.81
CA ARG A 54 15.73 -10.44 0.92
C ARG A 54 14.32 -9.94 0.57
N VAL A 55 13.39 -10.85 0.27
CA VAL A 55 11.98 -10.49 0.05
C VAL A 55 11.39 -9.84 1.31
N GLY A 56 11.68 -10.41 2.49
CA GLY A 56 11.24 -9.87 3.77
C GLY A 56 11.79 -8.47 4.04
N GLU A 57 13.07 -8.21 3.78
CA GLU A 57 13.66 -6.87 3.88
C GLU A 57 12.97 -5.85 2.97
N MET A 58 12.67 -6.23 1.73
CA MET A 58 12.02 -5.33 0.78
C MET A 58 10.59 -5.00 1.19
N ILE A 59 9.83 -5.99 1.65
CA ILE A 59 8.47 -5.78 2.18
C ILE A 59 8.51 -4.91 3.44
N ARG A 60 9.42 -5.16 4.37
CA ARG A 60 9.58 -4.31 5.57
C ARG A 60 9.93 -2.88 5.20
N SER A 61 10.84 -2.69 4.25
CA SER A 61 11.22 -1.35 3.77
C SER A 61 10.04 -0.63 3.13
N TRP A 62 9.20 -1.34 2.38
CA TRP A 62 7.98 -0.79 1.81
C TRP A 62 6.99 -0.35 2.89
N LEU A 63 6.66 -1.26 3.82
CA LEU A 63 5.71 -0.99 4.90
C LEU A 63 6.19 0.17 5.80
N SER A 64 7.47 0.20 6.15
CA SER A 64 8.06 1.29 6.92
C SER A 64 7.99 2.63 6.20
N TYR A 65 8.13 2.64 4.87
CA TYR A 65 8.00 3.86 4.08
C TYR A 65 6.55 4.37 4.03
N LEU A 66 5.58 3.46 3.91
CA LEU A 66 4.16 3.81 3.95
C LEU A 66 3.74 4.31 5.34
N GLU A 67 4.17 3.63 6.40
CA GLU A 67 3.99 4.05 7.80
C GLU A 67 4.52 5.47 8.01
N HIS A 68 5.76 5.75 7.58
CA HIS A 68 6.33 7.09 7.72
C HIS A 68 5.60 8.17 6.91
N ALA A 69 4.98 7.81 5.78
CA ALA A 69 4.14 8.75 5.04
C ALA A 69 2.84 9.07 5.78
N VAL A 70 2.26 8.07 6.47
CA VAL A 70 1.09 8.26 7.33
C VAL A 70 1.43 9.11 8.56
N GLU A 71 2.56 8.84 9.23
CA GLU A 71 3.04 9.65 10.37
C GLU A 71 3.11 11.13 9.99
N GLN A 72 3.74 11.46 8.86
CA GLN A 72 3.83 12.85 8.38
C GLN A 72 2.46 13.48 8.11
N ALA A 73 1.48 12.69 7.65
CA ALA A 73 0.12 13.17 7.43
C ALA A 73 -0.64 13.41 8.75
N GLN A 74 -0.35 12.61 9.78
CA GLN A 74 -0.88 12.80 11.13
C GLN A 74 -0.24 14.02 11.81
N GLU A 75 1.09 14.18 11.72
CA GLU A 75 1.82 15.35 12.22
C GLU A 75 1.32 16.66 11.59
N ALA A 76 0.93 16.61 10.31
CA ALA A 76 0.34 17.75 9.59
C ALA A 76 -1.14 18.00 9.96
N GLY A 77 -1.76 17.16 10.78
CA GLY A 77 -3.18 17.23 11.12
C GLY A 77 -4.10 16.95 9.93
N GLU A 78 -3.63 16.18 8.94
CA GLU A 78 -4.41 15.80 7.76
C GLU A 78 -5.06 14.42 7.87
N ILE A 79 -4.55 13.58 8.79
CA ILE A 79 -5.11 12.29 9.20
C ILE A 79 -5.25 12.29 10.71
N ASP A 80 -6.37 11.79 11.21
CA ASP A 80 -6.64 11.60 12.64
C ASP A 80 -5.62 10.62 13.27
N ASP A 81 -5.08 10.99 14.44
CA ASP A 81 -4.03 10.25 15.15
C ASP A 81 -4.56 9.26 16.19
N SER A 82 -5.89 9.06 16.27
CA SER A 82 -6.49 8.00 17.11
C SER A 82 -6.17 6.59 16.62
N ILE A 83 -5.78 6.44 15.36
CA ILE A 83 -5.22 5.21 14.80
C ILE A 83 -3.70 5.32 14.69
N SER A 84 -2.98 4.25 15.03
CA SER A 84 -1.53 4.24 14.84
C SER A 84 -1.19 4.26 13.34
N ALA A 85 -0.12 4.98 12.98
CA ALA A 85 0.35 5.02 11.59
C ALA A 85 0.62 3.62 11.01
N ARG A 86 1.16 2.73 11.86
CA ARG A 86 1.39 1.32 11.54
C ARG A 86 0.12 0.56 11.18
N ASP A 87 -0.95 0.73 11.95
CA ASP A 87 -2.22 0.04 11.70
C ASP A 87 -2.89 0.56 10.43
N LEU A 88 -2.83 1.87 10.17
CA LEU A 88 -3.34 2.42 8.93
C LEU A 88 -2.52 1.94 7.73
N ALA A 89 -1.19 1.97 7.80
CA ALA A 89 -0.31 1.47 6.74
C ALA A 89 -0.59 -0.01 6.42
N PHE A 90 -0.78 -0.84 7.45
CA PHE A 90 -1.19 -2.24 7.28
C PHE A 90 -2.52 -2.38 6.53
N GLN A 91 -3.54 -1.61 6.90
CA GLN A 91 -4.86 -1.65 6.24
C GLN A 91 -4.77 -1.26 4.77
N LEU A 92 -4.03 -0.19 4.46
CA LEU A 92 -3.85 0.29 3.09
C LEU A 92 -3.09 -0.72 2.23
N ASP A 93 -2.01 -1.31 2.74
CA ASP A 93 -1.27 -2.38 2.05
C ASP A 93 -2.18 -3.60 1.82
N ALA A 94 -2.97 -4.01 2.83
CA ALA A 94 -3.87 -5.15 2.72
C ALA A 94 -4.90 -5.01 1.60
N PHE A 95 -5.48 -3.82 1.38
CA PHE A 95 -6.40 -3.59 0.26
C PHE A 95 -5.73 -3.80 -1.10
N ALA A 96 -4.51 -3.29 -1.28
CA ALA A 96 -3.76 -3.47 -2.52
C ALA A 96 -3.28 -4.93 -2.72
N GLN A 97 -2.89 -5.63 -1.65
CA GLN A 97 -2.51 -7.04 -1.74
C GLN A 97 -3.71 -7.93 -2.07
N ALA A 98 -4.89 -7.61 -1.53
CA ALA A 98 -6.12 -8.33 -1.81
C ALA A 98 -6.51 -8.21 -3.29
N SER A 99 -6.45 -7.01 -3.89
CA SER A 99 -6.76 -6.84 -5.31
C SER A 99 -5.78 -7.59 -6.22
N ASN A 100 -4.48 -7.54 -5.93
CA ASN A 100 -3.49 -8.33 -6.66
C ASN A 100 -3.81 -9.84 -6.59
N SER A 101 -4.09 -10.34 -5.39
CA SER A 101 -4.36 -11.77 -5.18
C SER A 101 -5.64 -12.23 -5.88
N GLN A 102 -6.72 -11.46 -5.75
CA GLN A 102 -7.99 -11.76 -6.41
C GLN A 102 -7.89 -11.67 -7.93
N PHE A 103 -7.17 -10.67 -8.47
CA PHE A 103 -6.95 -10.56 -9.90
C PHE A 103 -6.19 -11.77 -10.45
N GLN A 104 -5.14 -12.25 -9.75
CA GLN A 104 -4.40 -13.44 -10.22
C GLN A 104 -5.28 -14.69 -10.28
N LEU A 105 -6.24 -14.82 -9.38
CA LEU A 105 -7.13 -15.98 -9.29
C LEU A 105 -8.31 -15.90 -10.25
N PHE A 106 -9.01 -14.76 -10.28
CA PHE A 106 -10.30 -14.61 -10.97
C PHE A 106 -10.21 -13.83 -12.29
N ARG A 107 -9.10 -13.12 -12.53
CA ARG A 107 -8.87 -12.28 -13.72
C ARG A 107 -9.93 -11.18 -13.93
N ASP A 108 -10.62 -10.78 -12.86
CA ASP A 108 -11.56 -9.67 -12.87
C ASP A 108 -10.82 -8.36 -12.54
N PRO A 109 -10.69 -7.40 -13.49
CA PRO A 109 -9.99 -6.14 -13.24
C PRO A 109 -10.74 -5.19 -12.28
N VAL A 110 -12.04 -5.41 -12.01
CA VAL A 110 -12.85 -4.58 -11.11
C VAL A 110 -12.24 -4.49 -9.71
N VAL A 111 -11.52 -5.53 -9.27
CA VAL A 111 -10.87 -5.58 -7.95
C VAL A 111 -9.85 -4.44 -7.73
N PHE A 112 -9.28 -3.87 -8.80
CA PHE A 112 -8.38 -2.72 -8.67
C PHE A 112 -9.16 -1.45 -8.33
N ASP A 113 -10.31 -1.22 -8.96
CA ASP A 113 -11.20 -0.10 -8.63
C ASP A 113 -11.79 -0.23 -7.22
N GLU A 114 -12.11 -1.46 -6.81
CA GLU A 114 -12.54 -1.75 -5.43
C GLU A 114 -11.45 -1.41 -4.42
N ALA A 115 -10.19 -1.76 -4.68
CA ALA A 115 -9.06 -1.40 -3.82
C ALA A 115 -8.86 0.12 -3.76
N ARG A 116 -8.86 0.82 -4.89
CA ARG A 116 -8.75 2.29 -4.92
C ARG A 116 -9.86 2.96 -4.12
N ARG A 117 -11.09 2.46 -4.26
CA ARG A 117 -12.25 2.95 -3.52
C ARG A 117 -12.11 2.69 -2.01
N ALA A 118 -11.76 1.47 -1.60
CA ALA A 118 -11.56 1.13 -0.19
C ALA A 118 -10.45 1.96 0.47
N ILE A 119 -9.33 2.15 -0.22
CA ILE A 119 -8.22 3.02 0.20
C ILE A 119 -8.72 4.45 0.40
N ARG A 120 -9.50 4.99 -0.56
CA ARG A 120 -10.04 6.34 -0.49
C ARG A 120 -10.99 6.51 0.68
N GLU A 121 -11.99 5.64 0.77
CA GLU A 121 -12.99 5.64 1.84
C GLU A 121 -12.29 5.56 3.21
N ARG A 122 -11.23 4.75 3.32
CA ARG A 122 -10.50 4.61 4.57
C ARG A 122 -9.74 5.89 4.96
N ILE A 123 -9.01 6.49 4.02
CA ILE A 123 -8.31 7.75 4.26
C ILE A 123 -9.31 8.86 4.61
N GLU A 124 -10.39 8.98 3.84
CA GLU A 124 -11.44 9.98 4.07
C GLU A 124 -12.14 9.81 5.42
N SER A 125 -12.35 8.57 5.88
CA SER A 125 -12.93 8.30 7.20
C SER A 125 -12.08 8.81 8.37
N LEU A 126 -10.79 9.07 8.12
CA LEU A 126 -9.82 9.56 9.10
C LEU A 126 -9.43 11.02 8.83
N ARG A 127 -10.09 11.70 7.89
CA ARG A 127 -9.87 13.13 7.68
C ARG A 127 -10.45 13.88 8.88
N PRO A 128 -9.66 14.71 9.57
CA PRO A 128 -10.19 15.49 10.68
C PRO A 128 -11.31 16.41 10.18
N ALA A 129 -12.34 16.58 10.99
CA ALA A 129 -13.42 17.51 10.68
C ALA A 129 -12.81 18.89 10.42
N ARG A 130 -13.08 19.47 9.25
CA ARG A 130 -12.58 20.80 8.89
C ARG A 130 -12.97 21.76 10.00
N ALA A 131 -12.00 22.34 10.72
CA ALA A 131 -12.27 23.44 11.62
C ALA A 131 -12.89 24.57 10.78
N ALA A 132 -14.14 24.91 11.09
CA ALA A 132 -14.89 25.99 10.45
C ALA A 132 -14.36 27.36 10.85
#